data_AF-M0PKP0-F1
#
_entry.id   AF-M0PKP0-F1
#
_cell.length_a   1.000
_cell.length_b   1.000
_cell.length_c   1.000
_cell.angle_alpha   90.00
_cell.angle_beta   90.00
_cell.angle_gamma   90.00
#
_symmetry.space_group_name_H-M   'P 1'
#
loop_
_entity.id
_entity.type
_entity.pdbx_description
1 polymer ?
#
loop_
_entity_poly.entity_id
_entity_poly.type
_entity_poly.pdbx_seq_one_letter_code
_entity_poly.pdbx_strand_id
1 'polypeptide(L)'
;MTEHVNIYTIDLPDRTVEIAPRSGGHETATAAVLDEGTYVESTGVSAQSFDVDVTFNGDRRATWHADALETLGNNPAIGVLPLGGSTHAGVDGYYVASSTRRDPRLAEPPGADLAASDATESVTLTLERAGTRKRHVLAVKTAPSQPDPGHPFGNDTDAIVGLPADARRVRIVDATSSPTERERPTPVATVDAEHGAVDLFDATAEAIDEPVYLFDLDYDLQGDVDPGVWDTYGQADRLDEDGVVSWGRVFATAHDFSGSVVCENGLLRVTIDEPTNADETASLDVEEYDADADAWTTVALPEYSADLDTDWQPTDVDLTHIGQASVRAQVEFEAVAGDQEGDVYALDVELERGRSELEVWIPESVDEAIPADLKTMLEPIAATNQVDSGAEQGLVAREEVRL
;
A
#
# COMPACT_ATOMS: atom_id res chain seq x y z
N MET A 1 -7.38 -27.50 12.69
CA MET A 1 -6.05 -27.39 12.05
C MET A 1 -5.98 -25.97 11.59
N THR A 2 -5.05 -25.18 12.11
CA THR A 2 -4.86 -23.78 11.68
C THR A 2 -4.35 -23.81 10.25
N GLU A 3 -5.09 -23.23 9.31
CA GLU A 3 -4.70 -23.12 7.91
C GLU A 3 -3.84 -21.85 7.75
N HIS A 4 -2.66 -21.96 7.14
CA HIS A 4 -1.86 -20.79 6.78
C HIS A 4 -2.24 -20.35 5.38
N VAL A 5 -2.88 -19.19 5.28
CA VAL A 5 -3.25 -18.55 4.02
C VAL A 5 -2.89 -17.08 4.15
N ASN A 6 -2.08 -16.59 3.21
CA ASN A 6 -1.69 -15.20 3.15
C ASN A 6 -2.61 -14.49 2.16
N ILE A 7 -3.30 -13.45 2.65
CA ILE A 7 -4.09 -12.53 1.85
C ILE A 7 -3.31 -11.23 1.83
N TYR A 8 -2.61 -10.98 0.73
CA TYR A 8 -1.71 -9.84 0.58
C TYR A 8 -0.74 -9.71 1.78
N THR A 9 -0.64 -8.53 2.41
CA THR A 9 0.31 -8.19 3.48
C THR A 9 -0.17 -8.48 4.90
N ILE A 10 -1.40 -9.00 5.07
CA ILE A 10 -1.98 -9.18 6.40
C ILE A 10 -1.45 -10.48 7.03
N ASP A 11 -0.37 -10.34 7.83
CA ASP A 11 0.09 -11.36 8.77
C ASP A 11 -0.50 -11.11 10.16
N LEU A 12 -1.07 -12.15 10.78
CA LEU A 12 -1.92 -12.01 11.96
C LEU A 12 -1.69 -13.18 12.93
N PRO A 13 -1.26 -12.91 14.17
CA PRO A 13 -1.21 -13.93 15.20
C PRO A 13 -2.61 -14.33 15.67
N ASP A 14 -2.74 -15.58 16.11
CA ASP A 14 -3.92 -16.12 16.80
C ASP A 14 -5.27 -16.01 16.06
N ARG A 15 -5.25 -15.99 14.73
CA ARG A 15 -6.46 -16.16 13.91
C ARG A 15 -6.82 -17.62 13.67
N THR A 16 -8.11 -17.88 13.61
CA THR A 16 -8.63 -19.08 12.95
C THR A 16 -9.17 -18.68 11.58
N VAL A 17 -8.54 -19.19 10.53
CA VAL A 17 -9.01 -19.04 9.14
C VAL A 17 -9.75 -20.30 8.75
N GLU A 18 -10.99 -20.15 8.30
CA GLU A 18 -11.77 -21.21 7.67
C GLU A 18 -12.07 -20.80 6.22
N ILE A 19 -11.69 -21.66 5.27
CA ILE A 19 -12.05 -21.49 3.85
C ILE A 19 -13.21 -22.44 3.54
N ALA A 20 -14.36 -21.87 3.21
CA ALA A 20 -15.53 -22.61 2.79
C ALA A 20 -15.78 -22.40 1.28
N PRO A 21 -15.66 -23.46 0.43
CA PRO A 21 -16.00 -23.31 -0.97
C PRO A 21 -17.48 -23.02 -1.13
N ARG A 22 -17.84 -21.93 -1.84
CA ARG A 22 -19.19 -21.79 -2.38
C ARG A 22 -19.27 -22.66 -3.62
N SER A 23 -20.34 -23.45 -3.72
CA SER A 23 -20.51 -24.38 -4.83
C SER A 23 -20.54 -23.63 -6.17
N GLY A 24 -19.43 -23.65 -6.91
CA GLY A 24 -19.37 -23.23 -8.31
C GLY A 24 -20.04 -24.28 -9.19
N GLY A 25 -21.27 -24.01 -9.63
CA GLY A 25 -21.94 -24.84 -10.63
C GLY A 25 -21.35 -24.57 -12.02
N HIS A 26 -21.21 -25.59 -12.86
CA HIS A 26 -20.96 -25.37 -14.29
C HIS A 26 -22.28 -24.95 -14.96
N GLU A 27 -22.33 -23.75 -15.53
CA GLU A 27 -23.41 -23.41 -16.47
C GLU A 27 -23.15 -24.14 -17.79
N THR A 28 -23.76 -25.32 -17.94
CA THR A 28 -23.79 -26.04 -19.21
C THR A 28 -25.07 -25.68 -19.97
N ALA A 29 -24.96 -24.87 -21.02
CA ALA A 29 -26.04 -24.70 -21.97
C ALA A 29 -26.17 -26.00 -22.80
N THR A 30 -27.22 -26.78 -22.54
CA THR A 30 -27.50 -27.99 -23.32
C THR A 30 -28.49 -27.63 -24.44
N ALA A 31 -28.00 -27.44 -25.66
CA ALA A 31 -28.86 -27.36 -26.84
C ALA A 31 -29.14 -28.78 -27.35
N ALA A 32 -30.34 -29.30 -27.13
CA ALA A 32 -30.78 -30.56 -27.71
C ALA A 32 -31.28 -30.33 -29.15
N VAL A 33 -30.47 -30.70 -30.15
CA VAL A 33 -30.96 -30.90 -31.52
C VAL A 33 -31.30 -32.38 -31.67
N LEU A 34 -32.55 -32.66 -32.04
CA LEU A 34 -33.00 -34.01 -32.41
C LEU A 34 -32.31 -34.39 -33.73
N ASP A 35 -31.60 -35.53 -33.70
CA ASP A 35 -30.67 -36.09 -34.70
C ASP A 35 -29.22 -35.54 -34.65
N GLU A 36 -28.29 -36.44 -34.28
CA GLU A 36 -26.83 -36.29 -34.15
C GLU A 36 -26.26 -35.46 -32.97
N GLY A 37 -25.81 -36.17 -31.92
CA GLY A 37 -24.73 -35.75 -31.01
C GLY A 37 -25.00 -34.53 -30.14
N THR A 38 -25.08 -34.72 -28.82
CA THR A 38 -25.02 -33.62 -27.86
C THR A 38 -23.64 -32.95 -27.90
N TYR A 39 -23.56 -31.75 -28.47
CA TYR A 39 -22.44 -30.85 -28.25
C TYR A 39 -22.68 -30.11 -26.94
N VAL A 40 -21.83 -30.35 -25.95
CA VAL A 40 -21.76 -29.54 -24.74
C VAL A 40 -20.75 -28.43 -25.01
N GLU A 41 -21.24 -27.23 -25.26
CA GLU A 41 -20.41 -26.04 -25.27
C GLU A 41 -20.37 -25.49 -23.84
N SER A 42 -19.19 -25.50 -23.23
CA SER A 42 -18.99 -24.85 -21.93
C SER A 42 -18.92 -23.35 -22.18
N THR A 43 -20.01 -22.64 -21.91
CA THR A 43 -20.14 -21.18 -22.10
C THR A 43 -19.47 -20.36 -21.00
N GLY A 44 -18.88 -20.99 -19.99
CA GLY A 44 -18.15 -20.31 -18.94
C GLY A 44 -17.57 -21.28 -17.93
N VAL A 45 -16.37 -20.98 -17.44
CA VAL A 45 -15.89 -21.51 -16.16
C VAL A 45 -16.57 -20.63 -15.12
N SER A 46 -17.44 -21.19 -14.28
CA SER A 46 -17.92 -20.46 -13.10
C SER A 46 -16.71 -19.98 -12.31
N ALA A 47 -16.68 -18.70 -11.97
CA ALA A 47 -15.66 -18.18 -11.08
C ALA A 47 -15.72 -19.02 -9.81
N GLN A 48 -14.60 -19.66 -9.46
CA GLN A 48 -14.49 -20.30 -8.17
C GLN A 48 -14.63 -19.17 -7.14
N SER A 49 -15.68 -19.21 -6.35
CA SER A 49 -15.87 -18.33 -5.21
C SER A 49 -15.77 -19.12 -3.93
N PHE A 50 -15.22 -18.50 -2.91
CA PHE A 50 -15.17 -19.05 -1.57
C PHE A 50 -15.36 -17.94 -0.56
N ASP A 51 -15.87 -18.34 0.59
CA ASP A 51 -15.90 -17.49 1.76
C ASP A 51 -14.63 -17.79 2.55
N VAL A 52 -13.90 -16.73 2.90
CA VAL A 52 -12.85 -16.78 3.91
C VAL A 52 -13.43 -16.18 5.17
N ASP A 53 -13.63 -17.03 6.17
CA ASP A 53 -14.05 -16.62 7.50
C ASP A 53 -12.80 -16.51 8.39
N VAL A 54 -12.54 -15.32 8.89
CA VAL A 54 -11.43 -15.04 9.79
C VAL A 54 -12.01 -14.66 11.15
N THR A 55 -11.65 -15.41 12.19
CA THR A 55 -12.03 -15.07 13.57
C THR A 55 -10.81 -14.69 14.38
N PHE A 56 -10.88 -13.52 15.02
CA PHE A 56 -9.92 -12.97 15.95
C PHE A 56 -10.45 -13.13 17.38
N ASN A 57 -9.67 -13.73 18.26
CA ASN A 57 -10.12 -14.08 19.61
C ASN A 57 -9.35 -13.30 20.68
N GLY A 58 -10.07 -12.58 21.55
CA GLY A 58 -9.63 -12.25 22.90
C GLY A 58 -8.38 -11.38 23.04
N ASP A 59 -7.93 -10.75 21.96
CA ASP A 59 -6.87 -9.73 21.96
C ASP A 59 -7.52 -8.37 21.68
N ARG A 60 -7.09 -7.32 22.39
CA ARG A 60 -7.47 -5.92 22.10
C ARG A 60 -7.23 -5.54 20.63
N ARG A 61 -6.25 -6.17 19.98
CA ARG A 61 -5.87 -5.97 18.57
C ARG A 61 -6.82 -6.64 17.58
N ALA A 62 -7.70 -7.53 18.04
CA ALA A 62 -8.69 -8.19 17.19
C ALA A 62 -9.51 -7.18 16.38
N THR A 63 -9.88 -6.06 17.02
CA THR A 63 -10.60 -4.95 16.41
C THR A 63 -9.81 -4.31 15.27
N TRP A 64 -8.54 -3.98 15.49
CA TRP A 64 -7.69 -3.29 14.51
C TRP A 64 -7.40 -4.16 13.30
N HIS A 65 -7.12 -5.44 13.54
CA HIS A 65 -6.87 -6.40 12.46
C HIS A 65 -8.13 -6.76 11.67
N ALA A 66 -9.29 -6.83 12.35
CA ALA A 66 -10.57 -7.02 11.68
C ALA A 66 -10.92 -5.82 10.80
N ASP A 67 -10.67 -4.61 11.29
CA ASP A 67 -10.87 -3.36 10.55
C ASP A 67 -9.94 -3.25 9.33
N ALA A 68 -8.65 -3.57 9.50
CA ALA A 68 -7.68 -3.66 8.40
C ALA A 68 -8.13 -4.66 7.31
N LEU A 69 -8.62 -5.84 7.71
CA LEU A 69 -9.10 -6.84 6.76
C LEU A 69 -10.40 -6.40 6.07
N GLU A 70 -11.30 -5.74 6.80
CA GLU A 70 -12.53 -5.18 6.25
C GLU A 70 -12.25 -4.10 5.21
N THR A 71 -11.35 -3.16 5.53
CA THR A 71 -10.95 -2.06 4.65
C THR A 71 -10.16 -2.56 3.44
N LEU A 72 -9.28 -3.54 3.60
CA LEU A 72 -8.58 -4.20 2.47
C LEU A 72 -9.57 -4.76 1.45
N GLY A 73 -10.59 -5.49 1.90
CA GLY A 73 -11.60 -6.08 1.02
C GLY A 73 -12.49 -5.05 0.32
N ASN A 74 -12.50 -3.80 0.79
CA ASN A 74 -13.30 -2.72 0.23
C ASN A 74 -12.46 -1.63 -0.46
N ASN A 75 -11.12 -1.75 -0.49
CA ASN A 75 -10.24 -0.77 -1.10
C ASN A 75 -10.23 -0.93 -2.64
N PRO A 76 -10.67 0.07 -3.42
CA PRO A 76 -10.68 0.00 -4.88
C PRO A 76 -9.29 0.13 -5.53
N ALA A 77 -8.31 0.76 -4.88
CA ALA A 77 -6.94 0.91 -5.37
C ALA A 77 -6.20 -0.44 -5.32
N ILE A 78 -6.46 -1.25 -4.29
CA ILE A 78 -5.97 -2.63 -4.20
C ILE A 78 -7.03 -3.57 -4.82
N GLY A 79 -7.28 -3.38 -6.11
CA GLY A 79 -8.41 -4.01 -6.78
C GLY A 79 -8.35 -5.55 -6.88
N VAL A 80 -7.16 -6.16 -6.79
CA VAL A 80 -7.01 -7.62 -6.87
C VAL A 80 -6.04 -8.13 -5.82
N LEU A 81 -6.52 -9.06 -4.99
CA LEU A 81 -5.79 -9.68 -3.89
C LEU A 81 -5.06 -10.95 -4.37
N PRO A 82 -3.73 -11.02 -4.22
CA PRO A 82 -3.01 -12.28 -4.39
C PRO A 82 -3.32 -13.19 -3.19
N LEU A 83 -3.67 -14.43 -3.49
CA LEU A 83 -3.76 -15.49 -2.51
C LEU A 83 -2.75 -16.56 -2.87
N GLY A 84 -1.82 -16.81 -1.94
CA GLY A 84 -0.75 -17.80 -2.05
C GLY A 84 -0.55 -18.61 -0.77
N GLY A 85 0.25 -19.66 -0.88
CA GLY A 85 0.63 -20.49 0.27
C GLY A 85 -0.44 -21.47 0.74
N SER A 86 -1.58 -21.59 0.04
CA SER A 86 -2.64 -22.50 0.45
C SER A 86 -2.19 -23.96 0.34
N THR A 87 -2.51 -24.75 1.37
CA THR A 87 -2.29 -26.20 1.34
C THR A 87 -3.25 -26.93 0.40
N HIS A 88 -4.31 -26.25 -0.07
CA HIS A 88 -5.32 -26.80 -0.97
C HIS A 88 -4.97 -26.53 -2.44
N ALA A 89 -4.78 -27.61 -3.20
CA ALA A 89 -4.46 -27.51 -4.62
C ALA A 89 -5.56 -26.74 -5.39
N GLY A 90 -5.16 -25.66 -6.07
CA GLY A 90 -6.03 -24.88 -6.96
C GLY A 90 -6.67 -23.64 -6.34
N VAL A 91 -6.40 -23.36 -5.06
CA VAL A 91 -6.84 -22.14 -4.36
C VAL A 91 -5.93 -20.95 -4.67
N ASP A 92 -4.65 -21.16 -4.96
CA ASP A 92 -3.76 -20.04 -5.32
C ASP A 92 -4.24 -19.32 -6.59
N GLY A 93 -4.20 -17.99 -6.54
CA GLY A 93 -4.83 -17.19 -7.57
C GLY A 93 -4.90 -15.70 -7.28
N TYR A 94 -5.51 -15.01 -8.23
CA TYR A 94 -5.91 -13.61 -8.09
C TYR A 94 -7.39 -13.54 -7.79
N TYR A 95 -7.76 -12.80 -6.76
CA TYR A 95 -9.11 -12.71 -6.23
C TYR A 95 -9.58 -11.28 -6.10
N VAL A 96 -10.87 -11.06 -6.32
CA VAL A 96 -11.54 -9.79 -6.01
C VAL A 96 -12.50 -10.08 -4.87
N ALA A 97 -12.49 -9.23 -3.84
CA ALA A 97 -13.50 -9.29 -2.80
C ALA A 97 -14.82 -8.76 -3.37
N SER A 98 -15.84 -9.62 -3.44
CA SER A 98 -17.17 -9.22 -3.91
C SER A 98 -18.11 -8.81 -2.78
N SER A 99 -17.81 -9.25 -1.56
CA SER A 99 -18.41 -8.69 -0.35
C SER A 99 -17.52 -8.92 0.86
N THR A 100 -17.56 -7.98 1.78
CA THR A 100 -16.87 -8.05 3.06
C THR A 100 -17.88 -7.78 4.16
N ARG A 101 -17.84 -8.58 5.22
CA ARG A 101 -18.74 -8.44 6.37
C ARG A 101 -17.98 -8.64 7.66
N ARG A 102 -18.02 -7.63 8.53
CA ARG A 102 -17.57 -7.73 9.91
C ARG A 102 -18.75 -7.98 10.86
N ASP A 103 -18.56 -8.88 11.82
CA ASP A 103 -19.48 -9.19 12.92
C ASP A 103 -18.73 -9.03 14.26
N PRO A 104 -18.73 -7.82 14.85
CA PRO A 104 -18.10 -7.57 16.13
C PRO A 104 -18.92 -8.18 17.27
N ARG A 105 -18.30 -9.01 18.09
CA ARG A 105 -18.92 -9.55 19.32
C ARG A 105 -18.18 -9.02 20.53
N LEU A 106 -18.84 -8.09 21.21
CA LEU A 106 -18.37 -7.55 22.48
C LEU A 106 -18.70 -8.54 23.61
N ALA A 107 -17.74 -8.78 24.50
CA ALA A 107 -18.00 -9.54 25.71
C ALA A 107 -19.02 -8.81 26.61
N GLU A 108 -20.01 -9.55 27.14
CA GLU A 108 -20.94 -9.05 28.15
C GLU A 108 -20.69 -9.72 29.51
N PRO A 109 -20.53 -8.95 30.62
CA PRO A 109 -20.54 -7.49 30.68
C PRO A 109 -19.29 -6.87 30.01
N PRO A 110 -19.36 -5.62 29.52
CA PRO A 110 -18.17 -4.92 29.05
C PRO A 110 -17.13 -4.92 30.18
N GLY A 111 -15.89 -5.27 29.84
CA GLY A 111 -14.76 -5.22 30.78
C GLY A 111 -14.65 -3.84 31.44
N ALA A 112 -14.05 -3.79 32.63
CA ALA A 112 -13.83 -2.52 33.34
C ALA A 112 -12.87 -1.58 32.58
N ASP A 113 -12.13 -2.12 31.63
CA ASP A 113 -11.23 -1.43 30.72
C ASP A 113 -11.66 -1.73 29.28
N LEU A 114 -12.08 -0.69 28.55
CA LEU A 114 -12.46 -0.80 27.14
C LEU A 114 -11.25 -1.14 26.25
N ALA A 115 -10.03 -0.78 26.67
CA ALA A 115 -8.79 -1.13 25.99
C ALA A 115 -8.34 -2.58 26.25
N ALA A 116 -8.93 -3.25 27.24
CA ALA A 116 -8.73 -4.67 27.54
C ALA A 116 -9.96 -5.52 27.16
N SER A 117 -10.80 -5.03 26.24
CA SER A 117 -12.03 -5.75 25.89
C SER A 117 -11.72 -7.10 25.24
N ASP A 118 -12.32 -8.18 25.78
CA ASP A 118 -12.36 -9.52 25.19
C ASP A 118 -13.27 -9.51 23.93
N ALA A 119 -12.99 -8.63 22.97
CA ALA A 119 -13.73 -8.57 21.71
C ALA A 119 -13.37 -9.80 20.88
N THR A 120 -14.39 -10.54 20.45
CA THR A 120 -14.23 -11.53 19.39
C THR A 120 -14.74 -10.89 18.11
N GLU A 121 -13.86 -10.72 17.15
CA GLU A 121 -14.18 -10.14 15.85
C GLU A 121 -14.19 -11.25 14.82
N SER A 122 -15.21 -11.26 13.96
CA SER A 122 -15.23 -12.16 12.81
C SER A 122 -15.46 -11.37 11.53
N VAL A 123 -14.63 -11.66 10.53
CA VAL A 123 -14.69 -11.04 9.21
C VAL A 123 -14.88 -12.14 8.17
N THR A 124 -15.92 -12.01 7.36
CA THR A 124 -16.17 -12.88 6.21
C THR A 124 -15.87 -12.10 4.93
N LEU A 125 -14.92 -12.60 4.15
CA LEU A 125 -14.63 -12.14 2.79
C LEU A 125 -15.21 -13.13 1.79
N THR A 126 -16.11 -12.69 0.93
CA THR A 126 -16.47 -13.46 -0.28
C THR A 126 -15.47 -13.10 -1.37
N LEU A 127 -14.61 -14.05 -1.73
CA LEU A 127 -13.60 -13.88 -2.77
C LEU A 127 -14.04 -14.55 -4.07
N GLU A 128 -13.96 -13.81 -5.17
CA GLU A 128 -14.23 -14.29 -6.52
C GLU A 128 -12.94 -14.38 -7.31
N ARG A 129 -12.67 -15.55 -7.91
CA ARG A 129 -11.44 -15.74 -8.68
C ARG A 129 -11.43 -14.86 -9.93
N ALA A 130 -10.63 -13.80 -9.90
CA ALA A 130 -10.36 -12.96 -11.05
C ALA A 130 -9.42 -13.64 -12.05
N GLY A 131 -8.44 -14.43 -11.58
CA GLY A 131 -7.64 -15.23 -12.49
C GLY A 131 -6.42 -15.90 -11.88
N THR A 132 -5.41 -16.09 -12.72
CA THR A 132 -4.12 -16.70 -12.34
C THR A 132 -2.98 -15.97 -13.03
N ARG A 133 -1.75 -16.22 -12.58
CA ARG A 133 -0.50 -15.80 -13.25
C ARG A 133 -0.34 -16.34 -14.67
N LYS A 134 -1.23 -17.24 -15.14
CA LYS A 134 -1.26 -17.68 -16.56
C LYS A 134 -2.25 -16.89 -17.42
N ARG A 135 -3.21 -16.19 -16.80
CA ARG A 135 -4.19 -15.32 -17.46
C ARG A 135 -3.87 -13.84 -17.29
N HIS A 136 -3.27 -13.45 -16.18
CA HIS A 136 -2.87 -12.08 -15.88
C HIS A 136 -1.36 -11.94 -15.71
N VAL A 137 -0.89 -10.71 -15.78
CA VAL A 137 0.48 -10.29 -15.50
C VAL A 137 0.39 -9.04 -14.62
N LEU A 138 1.34 -8.86 -13.70
CA LEU A 138 1.43 -7.62 -12.94
C LEU A 138 1.91 -6.52 -13.87
N ALA A 139 1.39 -5.33 -13.66
CA ALA A 139 1.73 -4.14 -14.42
C ALA A 139 1.95 -2.98 -13.46
N VAL A 140 3.00 -2.20 -13.67
CA VAL A 140 3.11 -0.83 -13.15
C VAL A 140 2.99 0.10 -14.34
N LYS A 141 1.93 0.90 -14.33
CA LYS A 141 1.74 2.00 -15.28
C LYS A 141 2.49 3.20 -14.75
N THR A 142 3.05 3.98 -15.65
CA THR A 142 3.74 5.23 -15.32
C THR A 142 3.09 6.36 -16.08
N ALA A 143 3.03 7.55 -15.50
CA ALA A 143 2.64 8.77 -16.18
C ALA A 143 3.59 9.91 -15.76
N PRO A 144 4.87 9.86 -16.20
CA PRO A 144 5.87 10.84 -15.77
C PRO A 144 5.40 12.27 -16.05
N SER A 145 5.30 13.09 -15.01
CA SER A 145 4.86 14.46 -15.12
C SER A 145 5.60 15.36 -14.15
N GLN A 146 5.77 16.64 -14.51
CA GLN A 146 6.36 17.63 -13.63
C GLN A 146 5.24 18.48 -13.05
N PRO A 147 4.95 18.39 -11.74
CA PRO A 147 3.96 19.24 -11.09
C PRO A 147 4.29 20.73 -11.22
N ASP A 148 3.26 21.58 -11.26
CA ASP A 148 3.35 23.05 -11.32
C ASP A 148 2.50 23.62 -10.17
N PRO A 149 3.07 24.33 -9.19
CA PRO A 149 4.38 25.03 -9.21
C PRO A 149 5.63 24.18 -8.92
N GLY A 150 5.51 22.86 -8.74
CA GLY A 150 6.64 21.96 -8.49
C GLY A 150 7.19 22.09 -7.06
N HIS A 151 8.49 21.82 -6.86
CA HIS A 151 9.12 21.96 -5.54
C HIS A 151 10.58 22.47 -5.58
N PRO A 152 11.10 23.07 -4.48
CA PRO A 152 12.42 23.70 -4.46
C PRO A 152 13.56 22.81 -3.93
N PHE A 153 13.35 21.51 -3.69
CA PHE A 153 14.33 20.62 -3.03
C PHE A 153 15.46 20.12 -3.95
N GLY A 154 15.27 20.16 -5.27
CA GLY A 154 16.29 19.75 -6.23
C GLY A 154 15.91 20.06 -7.67
N ASN A 155 16.63 19.45 -8.62
CA ASN A 155 16.46 19.68 -10.05
C ASN A 155 16.70 18.42 -10.90
N ASP A 156 16.63 17.24 -10.29
CA ASP A 156 16.71 15.98 -11.01
C ASP A 156 15.43 15.74 -11.81
N THR A 157 15.51 14.98 -12.90
CA THR A 157 14.41 14.83 -13.87
C THR A 157 14.15 13.37 -14.26
N ASP A 158 14.68 12.45 -13.47
CA ASP A 158 14.51 11.01 -13.69
C ASP A 158 13.10 10.63 -13.23
N ALA A 159 12.49 9.54 -13.69
CA ALA A 159 11.20 9.07 -13.12
C ALA A 159 11.40 7.66 -12.60
N ILE A 160 11.84 7.56 -11.35
CA ILE A 160 12.25 6.30 -10.76
C ILE A 160 11.02 5.49 -10.34
N VAL A 161 10.96 4.25 -10.81
CA VAL A 161 9.91 3.29 -10.52
C VAL A 161 10.52 2.03 -9.92
N GLY A 162 10.10 1.65 -8.71
CA GLY A 162 10.55 0.43 -8.06
C GLY A 162 9.70 -0.79 -8.41
N LEU A 163 10.36 -1.91 -8.73
CA LEU A 163 9.76 -3.24 -8.83
C LEU A 163 10.47 -4.21 -7.86
N PRO A 164 9.78 -5.20 -7.27
CA PRO A 164 10.45 -6.22 -6.45
C PRO A 164 11.57 -6.91 -7.24
N ALA A 165 12.77 -7.05 -6.69
CA ALA A 165 13.92 -7.64 -7.40
C ALA A 165 13.71 -9.12 -7.76
N ASP A 166 12.82 -9.81 -7.03
CA ASP A 166 12.37 -11.18 -7.36
C ASP A 166 11.45 -11.26 -8.60
N ALA A 167 11.02 -10.11 -9.13
CA ALA A 167 10.18 -10.02 -10.32
C ALA A 167 10.86 -10.68 -11.53
N ARG A 168 10.09 -11.54 -12.21
CA ARG A 168 10.57 -12.29 -13.38
C ARG A 168 9.94 -11.76 -14.64
N ARG A 169 10.66 -11.93 -15.75
CA ARG A 169 10.19 -11.58 -17.09
C ARG A 169 9.77 -10.11 -17.22
N VAL A 170 10.45 -9.20 -16.52
CA VAL A 170 10.21 -7.75 -16.61
C VAL A 170 10.33 -7.27 -18.06
N ARG A 171 9.31 -6.58 -18.56
CA ARG A 171 9.24 -5.99 -19.92
C ARG A 171 8.54 -4.65 -19.83
N ILE A 172 8.91 -3.72 -20.69
CA ILE A 172 8.10 -2.51 -20.93
C ILE A 172 7.28 -2.70 -22.21
N VAL A 173 6.08 -2.14 -22.21
CA VAL A 173 5.21 -2.11 -23.38
C VAL A 173 4.65 -0.71 -23.59
N ASP A 174 4.48 -0.33 -24.86
CA ASP A 174 3.73 0.86 -25.24
C ASP A 174 2.27 0.44 -25.47
N ALA A 175 1.40 0.77 -24.52
CA ALA A 175 -0.03 0.44 -24.60
C ALA A 175 -0.78 1.25 -25.66
N THR A 176 -0.19 2.32 -26.19
CA THR A 176 -0.79 3.23 -27.19
C THR A 176 -0.35 2.91 -28.61
N SER A 177 0.79 2.23 -28.79
CA SER A 177 1.31 1.82 -30.10
C SER A 177 0.52 0.70 -30.79
N SER A 178 0.54 0.72 -32.13
CA SER A 178 0.04 -0.38 -32.95
C SER A 178 1.00 -0.66 -34.13
N PRO A 179 1.70 -1.81 -34.15
CA PRO A 179 1.65 -2.90 -33.17
C PRO A 179 2.29 -2.51 -31.82
N THR A 180 1.88 -3.18 -30.74
CA THR A 180 2.44 -2.98 -29.40
C THR A 180 3.96 -3.20 -29.40
N GLU A 181 4.71 -2.13 -29.17
CA GLU A 181 6.16 -2.17 -29.00
C GLU A 181 6.53 -2.79 -27.65
N ARG A 182 7.65 -3.51 -27.61
CA ARG A 182 8.14 -4.17 -26.38
C ARG A 182 9.64 -4.14 -26.29
N GLU A 183 10.11 -3.86 -25.09
CA GLU A 183 11.51 -3.91 -24.76
C GLU A 183 11.73 -4.60 -23.40
N ARG A 184 12.97 -5.01 -23.15
CA ARG A 184 13.39 -5.49 -21.84
C ARG A 184 14.19 -4.37 -21.19
N PRO A 185 13.65 -3.73 -20.14
CA PRO A 185 14.37 -2.67 -19.43
C PRO A 185 15.52 -3.29 -18.63
N THR A 186 16.46 -2.44 -18.21
CA THR A 186 17.55 -2.80 -17.28
C THR A 186 17.46 -1.88 -16.07
N PRO A 187 17.49 -2.43 -14.83
CA PRO A 187 17.43 -1.58 -13.66
C PRO A 187 18.65 -0.66 -13.58
N VAL A 188 18.44 0.59 -13.17
CA VAL A 188 19.50 1.57 -12.94
C VAL A 188 20.20 1.34 -11.60
N ALA A 189 19.47 0.77 -10.63
CA ALA A 189 19.98 0.40 -9.31
C ALA A 189 19.12 -0.71 -8.69
N THR A 190 19.62 -1.32 -7.62
CA THR A 190 18.87 -2.22 -6.73
C THR A 190 19.13 -1.75 -5.30
N VAL A 191 18.07 -1.65 -4.50
CA VAL A 191 18.12 -1.21 -3.10
C VAL A 191 17.55 -2.30 -2.20
N ASP A 192 18.11 -2.46 -1.00
CA ASP A 192 17.66 -3.45 -0.01
C ASP A 192 16.71 -2.78 0.99
N ALA A 193 15.43 -3.18 0.98
CA ALA A 193 14.39 -2.69 1.89
C ALA A 193 14.09 -3.73 2.99
N GLU A 194 13.34 -3.34 4.03
CA GLU A 194 13.04 -4.16 5.22
C GLU A 194 12.53 -5.59 4.90
N HIS A 195 11.76 -5.73 3.82
CA HIS A 195 11.09 -6.97 3.46
C HIS A 195 11.59 -7.58 2.15
N GLY A 196 12.65 -7.02 1.56
CA GLY A 196 13.25 -7.53 0.33
C GLY A 196 13.91 -6.46 -0.53
N ALA A 197 14.59 -6.88 -1.59
CA ALA A 197 15.24 -5.97 -2.51
C ALA A 197 14.27 -5.42 -3.57
N VAL A 198 14.49 -4.18 -4.00
CA VAL A 198 13.73 -3.47 -5.03
C VAL A 198 14.68 -3.06 -6.16
N ASP A 199 14.37 -3.48 -7.38
CA ASP A 199 15.01 -3.01 -8.61
C ASP A 199 14.39 -1.68 -9.05
N LEU A 200 15.22 -0.67 -9.26
CA LEU A 200 14.83 0.67 -9.67
C LEU A 200 15.00 0.83 -11.19
N PHE A 201 13.98 1.35 -11.86
CA PHE A 201 13.97 1.65 -13.28
C PHE A 201 13.69 3.13 -13.50
N ASP A 202 14.29 3.74 -14.51
CA ASP A 202 14.02 5.14 -14.87
C ASP A 202 13.11 5.21 -16.08
N ALA A 203 11.84 5.56 -15.86
CA ALA A 203 10.82 5.63 -16.88
C ALA A 203 11.05 6.74 -17.92
N THR A 204 11.83 7.80 -17.62
CA THR A 204 12.15 8.84 -18.62
C THR A 204 13.33 8.46 -19.52
N ALA A 205 14.15 7.48 -19.10
CA ALA A 205 15.27 6.95 -19.89
C ALA A 205 14.88 5.81 -20.84
N GLU A 206 13.66 5.28 -20.72
CA GLU A 206 13.18 4.19 -21.58
C GLU A 206 12.90 4.67 -23.02
N ALA A 207 12.94 3.75 -23.97
CA ALA A 207 12.68 4.05 -25.38
C ALA A 207 11.19 4.31 -25.70
N ILE A 208 10.30 4.02 -24.75
CA ILE A 208 8.85 4.10 -24.86
C ILE A 208 8.37 5.25 -23.97
N ASP A 209 7.58 6.16 -24.53
CA ASP A 209 6.89 7.18 -23.74
C ASP A 209 5.82 6.52 -22.86
N GLU A 210 5.73 6.91 -21.58
CA GLU A 210 4.80 6.33 -20.58
C GLU A 210 4.84 4.78 -20.53
N PRO A 211 6.02 4.18 -20.25
CA PRO A 211 6.21 2.73 -20.32
C PRO A 211 5.37 1.98 -19.28
N VAL A 212 4.63 0.96 -19.71
CA VAL A 212 3.98 0.04 -18.76
C VAL A 212 4.90 -1.14 -18.47
N TYR A 213 5.39 -1.23 -17.23
CA TYR A 213 6.25 -2.31 -16.76
C TYR A 213 5.44 -3.56 -16.44
N LEU A 214 5.60 -4.62 -17.22
CA LEU A 214 4.96 -5.92 -17.03
C LEU A 214 5.92 -6.91 -16.38
N PHE A 215 5.47 -7.61 -15.34
CA PHE A 215 6.29 -8.61 -14.65
C PHE A 215 5.48 -9.76 -14.04
N ASP A 216 6.18 -10.84 -13.67
CA ASP A 216 5.64 -12.05 -13.07
C ASP A 216 6.28 -12.25 -11.70
N LEU A 217 5.48 -12.20 -10.63
CA LEU A 217 5.92 -12.41 -9.25
C LEU A 217 5.13 -13.57 -8.63
N ASP A 218 5.77 -14.33 -7.74
CA ASP A 218 5.08 -15.40 -7.01
C ASP A 218 4.01 -14.80 -6.07
N TYR A 219 2.96 -15.54 -5.72
CA TYR A 219 1.80 -14.97 -5.00
C TYR A 219 2.13 -14.57 -3.57
N ASP A 220 3.03 -15.33 -2.95
CA ASP A 220 3.54 -15.19 -1.60
C ASP A 220 4.57 -14.06 -1.45
N LEU A 221 5.09 -13.52 -2.56
CA LEU A 221 6.03 -12.38 -2.57
C LEU A 221 5.33 -11.05 -2.91
N GLN A 222 4.02 -11.07 -3.21
CA GLN A 222 3.28 -9.86 -3.58
C GLN A 222 2.78 -9.16 -2.32
N GLY A 223 3.24 -7.93 -2.12
CA GLY A 223 2.95 -7.12 -0.94
C GLY A 223 4.16 -6.89 -0.03
N ASP A 224 5.18 -7.74 -0.09
CA ASP A 224 6.31 -7.71 0.86
C ASP A 224 7.01 -6.35 0.88
N VAL A 225 7.37 -5.83 -0.30
CA VAL A 225 8.04 -4.53 -0.46
C VAL A 225 7.08 -3.41 -0.87
N ASP A 226 5.77 -3.62 -0.73
CA ASP A 226 4.79 -2.62 -1.11
C ASP A 226 4.64 -1.57 0.01
N PRO A 227 4.52 -0.27 -0.33
CA PRO A 227 4.28 0.77 0.66
C PRO A 227 3.00 0.55 1.45
N GLY A 228 2.89 1.21 2.61
CA GLY A 228 1.60 1.36 3.25
C GLY A 228 1.62 2.17 4.51
N VAL A 229 0.46 2.16 5.16
CA VAL A 229 0.14 3.05 6.26
C VAL A 229 -0.22 2.24 7.50
N TRP A 230 0.19 2.72 8.66
CA TRP A 230 -0.18 2.17 9.95
C TRP A 230 -0.80 3.23 10.85
N ASP A 231 -1.72 2.78 11.70
CA ASP A 231 -2.16 3.49 12.90
C ASP A 231 -1.45 2.86 14.09
N THR A 232 -0.73 3.68 14.86
CA THR A 232 0.01 3.20 16.04
C THR A 232 -0.91 2.75 17.18
N TYR A 233 -2.16 3.22 17.21
CA TYR A 233 -3.07 3.05 18.35
C TYR A 233 -2.42 3.39 19.70
N GLY A 234 -1.54 4.40 19.70
CA GLY A 234 -0.77 4.86 20.87
C GLY A 234 0.28 3.85 21.36
N GLN A 235 0.66 2.87 20.55
CA GLN A 235 1.77 1.97 20.85
C GLN A 235 3.07 2.53 20.26
N ALA A 236 4.11 2.65 21.08
CA ALA A 236 5.40 3.19 20.66
C ALA A 236 6.09 2.32 19.60
N ASP A 237 6.03 0.99 19.75
CA ASP A 237 6.73 0.05 18.89
C ASP A 237 5.76 -0.75 18.00
N ARG A 238 6.18 -1.04 16.75
CA ARG A 238 5.43 -1.88 15.80
C ARG A 238 5.23 -3.31 16.32
N LEU A 239 6.21 -3.84 17.05
CA LEU A 239 6.16 -5.15 17.67
C LEU A 239 6.15 -5.00 19.19
N ASP A 240 5.32 -5.78 19.87
CA ASP A 240 5.32 -5.82 21.33
C ASP A 240 6.39 -6.78 21.91
N GLU A 241 6.39 -6.92 23.24
CA GLU A 241 7.32 -7.79 23.97
C GLU A 241 7.23 -9.28 23.53
N ASP A 242 6.10 -9.71 22.97
CA ASP A 242 5.86 -11.07 22.50
C ASP A 242 6.14 -11.22 20.99
N GLY A 243 6.58 -10.15 20.32
CA GLY A 243 6.87 -10.12 18.88
C GLY A 243 5.60 -10.07 18.01
N VAL A 244 4.47 -9.68 18.59
CA VAL A 244 3.19 -9.50 17.89
C VAL A 244 3.08 -8.07 17.40
N VAL A 245 2.60 -7.90 16.16
CA VAL A 245 2.35 -6.58 15.57
C VAL A 245 1.33 -5.81 16.42
N SER A 246 1.75 -4.70 17.01
CA SER A 246 0.94 -3.79 17.83
C SER A 246 0.22 -2.72 17.01
N TRP A 247 0.74 -2.36 15.85
CA TRP A 247 0.12 -1.35 14.99
C TRP A 247 -0.95 -1.98 14.10
N GLY A 248 -1.96 -1.20 13.70
CA GLY A 248 -2.95 -1.67 12.72
C GLY A 248 -2.62 -1.17 11.33
N ARG A 249 -2.61 -2.06 10.35
CA ARG A 249 -2.41 -1.66 8.94
C ARG A 249 -3.67 -0.95 8.44
N VAL A 250 -3.48 0.15 7.73
CA VAL A 250 -4.56 0.98 7.19
C VAL A 250 -4.65 0.78 5.67
N PHE A 251 -5.86 0.51 5.19
CA PHE A 251 -6.16 0.37 3.75
C PHE A 251 -7.25 1.32 3.27
N ALA A 252 -7.84 2.15 4.14
CA ALA A 252 -8.82 3.14 3.77
C ALA A 252 -8.23 4.54 3.96
N THR A 253 -8.37 5.40 2.96
CA THR A 253 -7.93 6.79 3.06
C THR A 253 -8.74 7.61 4.07
N ALA A 254 -9.99 7.22 4.31
CA ALA A 254 -10.88 7.83 5.30
C ALA A 254 -10.81 7.14 6.69
N HIS A 255 -9.65 6.57 7.03
CA HIS A 255 -9.43 5.94 8.35
C HIS A 255 -9.42 6.99 9.45
N ASP A 256 -10.01 6.68 10.60
CA ASP A 256 -10.04 7.55 11.77
C ASP A 256 -8.89 7.13 12.71
N PHE A 257 -7.82 7.90 12.72
CA PHE A 257 -6.60 7.56 13.44
C PHE A 257 -6.78 7.71 14.95
N SER A 258 -6.34 6.69 15.69
CA SER A 258 -6.38 6.67 17.16
C SER A 258 -5.03 6.95 17.80
N GLY A 259 -3.93 6.80 17.06
CA GLY A 259 -2.61 7.31 17.40
C GLY A 259 -1.95 7.95 16.18
N SER A 260 -0.64 8.10 16.23
CA SER A 260 0.15 8.68 15.14
C SER A 260 0.01 7.87 13.84
N VAL A 261 0.07 8.58 12.71
CA VAL A 261 0.05 8.01 11.36
C VAL A 261 1.46 7.63 10.96
N VAL A 262 1.66 6.41 10.49
CA VAL A 262 2.97 5.95 10.00
C VAL A 262 2.88 5.55 8.54
N CYS A 263 3.55 6.29 7.66
CA CYS A 263 3.69 5.96 6.25
C CYS A 263 5.08 5.35 6.01
N GLU A 264 5.16 4.16 5.42
CA GLU A 264 6.44 3.50 5.11
C GLU A 264 6.46 2.83 3.74
N ASN A 265 7.65 2.73 3.15
CA ASN A 265 7.90 1.98 1.91
C ASN A 265 9.01 0.91 2.05
N GLY A 266 9.44 0.63 3.28
CA GLY A 266 10.52 -0.32 3.62
C GLY A 266 11.93 0.26 3.54
N LEU A 267 12.10 1.52 3.10
CA LEU A 267 13.37 2.26 3.13
C LEU A 267 13.28 3.52 3.98
N LEU A 268 12.16 4.22 3.87
CA LEU A 268 11.82 5.40 4.66
C LEU A 268 10.51 5.14 5.41
N ARG A 269 10.47 5.56 6.67
CA ARG A 269 9.28 5.59 7.50
C ARG A 269 9.10 6.99 8.05
N VAL A 270 7.92 7.54 7.84
CA VAL A 270 7.51 8.86 8.33
C VAL A 270 6.37 8.67 9.31
N THR A 271 6.58 9.10 10.55
CA THR A 271 5.59 9.09 11.62
C THR A 271 5.13 10.52 11.87
N ILE A 272 3.83 10.75 11.77
CA ILE A 272 3.18 12.05 11.98
C ILE A 272 2.28 11.91 13.20
N ASP A 273 2.60 12.64 14.26
CA ASP A 273 1.78 12.75 15.46
C ASP A 273 1.00 14.06 15.41
N GLU A 274 -0.33 13.96 15.32
CA GLU A 274 -1.23 15.09 15.24
C GLU A 274 -1.60 15.59 16.65
N PRO A 275 -1.75 16.91 16.84
CA PRO A 275 -2.19 17.45 18.11
C PRO A 275 -3.65 17.04 18.37
N THR A 276 -3.94 16.59 19.59
CA THR A 276 -5.28 16.20 20.02
C THR A 276 -5.82 17.13 21.11
N ASN A 277 -7.11 17.03 21.41
CA ASN A 277 -7.69 17.73 22.58
C ASN A 277 -7.08 17.31 23.92
N ALA A 278 -6.40 16.16 23.98
CA ALA A 278 -5.79 15.62 25.19
C ALA A 278 -4.28 15.90 25.25
N ASP A 279 -3.64 16.06 24.10
CA ASP A 279 -2.21 16.34 23.95
C ASP A 279 -1.99 17.38 22.85
N GLU A 280 -1.50 18.55 23.21
CA GLU A 280 -1.28 19.66 22.27
C GLU A 280 0.07 19.54 21.55
N THR A 281 0.84 18.46 21.80
CA THR A 281 2.09 18.22 21.07
C THR A 281 1.82 17.62 19.70
N ALA A 282 2.66 18.00 18.74
CA ALA A 282 2.74 17.37 17.44
C ALA A 282 4.20 17.04 17.13
N SER A 283 4.43 15.98 16.36
CA SER A 283 5.78 15.61 15.93
C SER A 283 5.81 15.06 14.50
N LEU A 284 6.95 15.27 13.85
CA LEU A 284 7.32 14.64 12.61
C LEU A 284 8.61 13.86 12.86
N ASP A 285 8.50 12.55 12.93
CA ASP A 285 9.63 11.65 13.15
C ASP A 285 9.91 10.85 11.89
N VAL A 286 11.19 10.72 11.52
CA VAL A 286 11.59 10.01 10.31
C VAL A 286 12.67 8.99 10.61
N GLU A 287 12.52 7.80 10.05
CA GLU A 287 13.47 6.71 10.16
C GLU A 287 13.86 6.19 8.77
N GLU A 288 15.14 5.88 8.59
CA GLU A 288 15.67 5.18 7.42
C GLU A 288 16.02 3.74 7.79
N TYR A 289 15.77 2.81 6.88
CA TYR A 289 16.14 1.42 7.07
C TYR A 289 17.61 1.18 6.70
N ASP A 290 18.40 0.67 7.65
CA ASP A 290 19.76 0.19 7.45
C ASP A 290 19.75 -1.33 7.25
N ALA A 291 19.87 -1.75 5.99
CA ALA A 291 19.89 -3.17 5.61
C ALA A 291 21.14 -3.93 6.13
N ASP A 292 22.26 -3.25 6.38
CA ASP A 292 23.46 -3.88 6.96
C ASP A 292 23.25 -4.19 8.45
N ALA A 293 22.50 -3.33 9.15
CA ALA A 293 22.16 -3.48 10.56
C ALA A 293 20.86 -4.27 10.80
N ASP A 294 20.02 -4.43 9.77
CA ASP A 294 18.66 -4.94 9.86
C ASP A 294 17.83 -4.15 10.90
N ALA A 295 17.90 -2.83 10.80
CA ALA A 295 17.32 -1.92 11.79
C ALA A 295 16.92 -0.57 11.20
N TRP A 296 15.90 0.04 11.79
CA TRP A 296 15.50 1.43 11.53
C TRP A 296 16.39 2.39 12.32
N THR A 297 16.82 3.47 11.67
CA THR A 297 17.66 4.52 12.25
C THR A 297 16.98 5.87 12.09
N THR A 298 16.86 6.62 13.19
CA THR A 298 16.29 7.96 13.16
C THR A 298 17.10 8.91 12.29
N VAL A 299 16.43 9.63 11.40
CA VAL A 299 16.97 10.76 10.64
C VAL A 299 16.82 12.01 11.50
N ALA A 300 17.93 12.72 11.72
CA ALA A 300 17.91 13.97 12.48
C ALA A 300 17.36 15.11 11.61
N LEU A 301 16.19 15.61 11.94
CA LEU A 301 15.61 16.81 11.34
C LEU A 301 16.11 18.08 12.05
N PRO A 302 16.26 19.21 11.34
CA PRO A 302 16.54 20.50 11.96
C PRO A 302 15.50 20.90 13.00
N GLU A 303 15.95 21.40 14.16
CA GLU A 303 15.05 21.76 15.27
C GLU A 303 14.93 23.29 15.44
N TYR A 304 13.75 23.74 15.87
CA TYR A 304 13.53 25.15 16.23
C TYR A 304 14.49 25.62 17.33
N SER A 305 14.97 26.87 17.22
CA SER A 305 15.90 27.55 18.13
C SER A 305 17.33 26.97 18.18
N ALA A 306 17.58 25.87 17.47
CA ALA A 306 18.91 25.35 17.17
C ALA A 306 19.31 25.69 15.73
N ASP A 307 18.47 25.29 14.77
CA ASP A 307 18.74 25.35 13.34
C ASP A 307 17.71 26.19 12.56
N LEU A 308 16.49 26.35 13.11
CA LEU A 308 15.37 27.07 12.48
C LEU A 308 14.93 28.29 13.30
N ASP A 309 14.42 29.32 12.61
CA ASP A 309 13.86 30.55 13.21
C ASP A 309 12.33 30.46 13.44
N THR A 310 11.66 29.47 12.83
CA THR A 310 10.23 29.16 12.96
C THR A 310 10.05 27.68 13.28
N ASP A 311 9.15 27.38 14.22
CA ASP A 311 8.75 26.02 14.60
C ASP A 311 7.54 25.58 13.80
N TRP A 312 7.74 24.77 12.77
CA TRP A 312 6.66 24.20 11.96
C TRP A 312 6.31 22.81 12.48
N GLN A 313 5.05 22.58 12.79
CA GLN A 313 4.57 21.30 13.30
C GLN A 313 3.40 20.79 12.46
N PRO A 314 3.30 19.47 12.20
CA PRO A 314 2.16 18.92 11.48
C PRO A 314 0.89 19.06 12.33
N THR A 315 -0.22 19.48 11.73
CA THR A 315 -1.50 19.69 12.41
C THR A 315 -2.60 18.75 11.94
N ASP A 316 -2.51 18.28 10.70
CA ASP A 316 -3.50 17.38 10.08
C ASP A 316 -2.83 16.55 8.98
N VAL A 317 -3.25 15.29 8.81
CA VAL A 317 -2.84 14.43 7.70
C VAL A 317 -4.04 13.76 7.02
N ASP A 318 -4.26 14.14 5.77
CA ASP A 318 -5.28 13.58 4.91
C ASP A 318 -4.67 12.58 3.93
N LEU A 319 -4.93 11.27 4.12
CA LEU A 319 -4.54 10.27 3.13
C LEU A 319 -5.33 10.47 1.83
N THR A 320 -4.64 10.58 0.70
CA THR A 320 -5.28 10.76 -0.62
C THR A 320 -5.21 9.49 -1.46
N HIS A 321 -4.20 8.63 -1.23
CA HIS A 321 -4.03 7.37 -1.95
C HIS A 321 -3.28 6.33 -1.11
N ILE A 322 -3.76 5.08 -1.14
CA ILE A 322 -3.05 3.90 -0.60
C ILE A 322 -3.06 2.81 -1.68
N GLY A 323 -1.94 2.67 -2.38
CA GLY A 323 -1.74 1.71 -3.46
C GLY A 323 -0.62 0.72 -3.16
N GLN A 324 -0.34 -0.15 -4.14
CA GLN A 324 0.76 -1.12 -4.03
C GLN A 324 2.10 -0.57 -4.56
N ALA A 325 2.08 0.56 -5.26
CA ALA A 325 3.27 1.22 -5.77
C ALA A 325 3.63 2.47 -4.96
N SER A 326 2.65 3.17 -4.39
CA SER A 326 2.87 4.33 -3.55
C SER A 326 1.77 4.59 -2.52
N VAL A 327 2.10 5.42 -1.54
CA VAL A 327 1.19 6.05 -0.58
C VAL A 327 1.30 7.55 -0.75
N ARG A 328 0.16 8.24 -0.76
CA ARG A 328 0.08 9.71 -0.89
C ARG A 328 -0.80 10.30 0.21
N ALA A 329 -0.38 11.43 0.73
CA ALA A 329 -1.11 12.19 1.74
C ALA A 329 -0.94 13.70 1.51
N GLN A 330 -1.85 14.50 2.05
CA GLN A 330 -1.67 15.92 2.24
C GLN A 330 -1.43 16.17 3.72
N VAL A 331 -0.37 16.91 4.04
CA VAL A 331 0.00 17.25 5.43
C VAL A 331 -0.13 18.76 5.59
N GLU A 332 -0.92 19.18 6.55
CA GLU A 332 -1.01 20.57 6.98
C GLU A 332 0.03 20.83 8.08
N PHE A 333 0.75 21.94 7.98
CA PHE A 333 1.70 22.41 8.97
C PHE A 333 1.28 23.77 9.51
N GLU A 334 1.39 23.96 10.83
CA GLU A 334 1.23 25.26 11.49
C GLU A 334 2.57 25.71 12.08
N ALA A 335 2.89 26.99 11.88
CA ALA A 335 4.00 27.64 12.56
C ALA A 335 3.57 27.99 14.00
N VAL A 336 3.98 27.17 14.98
CA VAL A 336 3.54 27.34 16.39
C VAL A 336 4.44 28.31 17.17
N ALA A 337 5.60 28.67 16.64
CA ALA A 337 6.50 29.67 17.21
C ALA A 337 7.40 30.31 16.14
N GLY A 338 7.94 31.50 16.42
CA GLY A 338 8.92 32.19 15.57
C GLY A 338 8.31 33.35 14.76
N ASP A 339 9.01 33.76 13.70
CA ASP A 339 8.65 34.97 12.92
C ASP A 339 7.34 34.81 12.12
N GLN A 340 6.92 33.57 11.88
CA GLN A 340 5.71 33.19 11.14
C GLN A 340 4.63 32.57 12.04
N GLU A 341 4.70 32.76 13.36
CA GLU A 341 3.74 32.17 14.32
C GLU A 341 2.27 32.43 13.90
N GLY A 342 1.50 31.34 13.78
CA GLY A 342 0.10 31.30 13.36
C GLY A 342 -0.13 31.16 11.85
N ASP A 343 0.93 31.09 11.03
CA ASP A 343 0.81 30.76 9.61
C ASP A 343 0.59 29.26 9.42
N VAL A 344 -0.20 28.90 8.40
CA VAL A 344 -0.53 27.51 8.04
C VAL A 344 -0.11 27.26 6.60
N TYR A 345 0.46 26.09 6.32
CA TYR A 345 0.90 25.70 4.98
C TYR A 345 0.69 24.20 4.74
N ALA A 346 0.11 23.83 3.60
CA ALA A 346 -0.17 22.45 3.24
C ALA A 346 0.83 21.94 2.18
N LEU A 347 1.22 20.68 2.29
CA LEU A 347 2.12 19.99 1.36
C LEU A 347 1.54 18.63 0.98
N ASP A 348 1.62 18.29 -0.30
CA ASP A 348 1.33 16.93 -0.75
C ASP A 348 2.61 16.10 -0.63
N VAL A 349 2.53 14.93 0.00
CA VAL A 349 3.66 14.04 0.23
C VAL A 349 3.40 12.66 -0.38
N GLU A 350 4.44 12.06 -0.96
CA GLU A 350 4.37 10.74 -1.59
C GLU A 350 5.57 9.86 -1.23
N LEU A 351 5.27 8.60 -0.90
CA LEU A 351 6.24 7.54 -0.72
C LEU A 351 6.00 6.44 -1.76
N GLU A 352 6.87 6.37 -2.76
CA GLU A 352 6.87 5.30 -3.75
C GLU A 352 7.77 4.13 -3.32
N ARG A 353 7.44 2.93 -3.78
CA ARG A 353 8.25 1.72 -3.56
C ARG A 353 9.68 1.91 -4.04
N GLY A 354 10.64 1.63 -3.16
CA GLY A 354 12.07 1.64 -3.48
C GLY A 354 12.74 3.02 -3.47
N ARG A 355 12.01 4.09 -3.15
CA ARG A 355 12.62 5.42 -2.95
C ARG A 355 13.09 5.57 -1.50
N SER A 356 14.27 6.14 -1.31
CA SER A 356 14.82 6.47 0.02
C SER A 356 14.41 7.86 0.50
N GLU A 357 13.77 8.65 -0.35
CA GLU A 357 13.44 10.05 -0.11
C GLU A 357 11.93 10.26 -0.28
N LEU A 358 11.37 11.19 0.49
CA LEU A 358 9.97 11.62 0.47
C LEU A 358 9.76 12.61 -0.67
N GLU A 359 8.85 12.32 -1.59
CA GLU A 359 8.44 13.33 -2.57
C GLU A 359 7.53 14.35 -1.88
N VAL A 360 7.86 15.65 -2.03
CA VAL A 360 7.13 16.75 -1.41
C VAL A 360 6.77 17.77 -2.48
N TRP A 361 5.47 17.95 -2.69
CA TRP A 361 4.91 18.82 -3.72
C TRP A 361 4.10 19.95 -3.10
N ILE A 362 4.15 21.12 -3.75
CA ILE A 362 3.22 22.20 -3.45
C ILE A 362 1.87 21.82 -4.07
N PRO A 363 0.77 21.76 -3.29
CA PRO A 363 -0.55 21.41 -3.82
C PRO A 363 -0.97 22.36 -4.93
N GLU A 364 -1.72 21.88 -5.93
CA GLU A 364 -2.21 22.70 -7.06
C GLU A 364 -3.06 23.92 -6.61
N SER A 365 -3.59 23.89 -5.39
CA SER A 365 -4.38 24.98 -4.79
C SER A 365 -3.53 26.10 -4.20
N VAL A 366 -2.21 25.91 -4.07
CA VAL A 366 -1.26 26.81 -3.42
C VAL A 366 -0.27 27.35 -4.45
N ASP A 367 -0.25 28.67 -4.63
CA ASP A 367 0.66 29.35 -5.57
C ASP A 367 1.92 29.92 -4.87
N GLU A 368 1.93 29.95 -3.53
CA GLU A 368 3.08 30.41 -2.75
C GLU A 368 4.19 29.36 -2.69
N ALA A 369 5.45 29.82 -2.66
CA ALA A 369 6.58 28.93 -2.42
C ALA A 369 6.59 28.43 -0.97
N ILE A 370 7.13 27.23 -0.74
CA ILE A 370 7.31 26.64 0.59
C ILE A 370 8.07 27.63 1.50
N PRO A 371 7.58 27.93 2.72
CA PRO A 371 8.29 28.73 3.70
C PRO A 371 9.72 28.23 3.93
N ALA A 372 10.68 29.15 4.08
CA ALA A 372 12.10 28.80 4.08
C ALA A 372 12.50 27.81 5.20
N ASP A 373 11.95 27.98 6.40
CA ASP A 373 12.23 27.10 7.54
C ASP A 373 11.54 25.75 7.40
N LEU A 374 10.30 25.72 6.89
CA LEU A 374 9.60 24.46 6.56
C LEU A 374 10.36 23.68 5.48
N LYS A 375 10.85 24.37 4.45
CA LYS A 375 11.73 23.78 3.44
C LYS A 375 12.99 23.21 4.09
N THR A 376 13.66 23.99 4.94
CA THR A 376 14.91 23.56 5.60
C THR A 376 14.68 22.34 6.48
N MET A 377 13.54 22.27 7.18
CA MET A 377 13.14 21.13 8.00
C MET A 377 12.98 19.85 7.18
N LEU A 378 12.37 19.94 6.00
CA LEU A 378 12.10 18.78 5.13
C LEU A 378 13.27 18.41 4.20
N GLU A 379 14.21 19.32 3.96
CA GLU A 379 15.35 19.10 3.05
C GLU A 379 16.18 17.83 3.31
N PRO A 380 16.39 17.34 4.56
CA PRO A 380 17.11 16.08 4.79
C PRO A 380 16.42 14.83 4.27
N ILE A 381 15.09 14.87 4.08
CA ILE A 381 14.26 13.72 3.71
C ILE A 381 13.60 13.90 2.34
N ALA A 382 13.58 15.11 1.80
CA ALA A 382 12.87 15.45 0.59
C ALA A 382 13.62 15.00 -0.67
N ALA A 383 12.88 14.44 -1.62
CA ALA A 383 13.41 14.02 -2.91
C ALA A 383 13.90 15.23 -3.73
N THR A 384 15.00 15.05 -4.44
CA THR A 384 15.56 16.10 -5.33
C THR A 384 14.94 16.10 -6.74
N ASN A 385 14.09 15.12 -7.02
CA ASN A 385 13.53 14.85 -8.33
C ASN A 385 12.24 15.64 -8.60
N GLN A 386 12.21 16.40 -9.70
CA GLN A 386 11.07 17.23 -10.08
C GLN A 386 9.97 16.49 -10.85
N VAL A 387 10.15 15.19 -11.12
CA VAL A 387 9.21 14.40 -11.92
C VAL A 387 8.52 13.36 -11.03
N ASP A 388 7.19 13.47 -10.91
CA ASP A 388 6.31 12.42 -10.39
C ASP A 388 6.27 11.29 -11.43
N SER A 389 6.54 10.05 -11.00
CA SER A 389 6.55 8.89 -11.90
C SER A 389 5.14 8.46 -12.32
N GLY A 390 4.12 8.82 -11.53
CA GLY A 390 2.74 8.38 -11.67
C GLY A 390 2.60 6.86 -11.55
N ALA A 391 3.47 6.21 -10.77
CA ALA A 391 3.55 4.75 -10.69
C ALA A 391 2.29 4.15 -10.04
N GLU A 392 1.55 3.38 -10.83
CA GLU A 392 0.32 2.72 -10.41
C GLU A 392 0.37 1.23 -10.73
N GLN A 393 0.34 0.40 -9.69
CA GLN A 393 0.38 -1.06 -9.85
C GLN A 393 -1.02 -1.65 -10.02
N GLY A 394 -1.13 -2.63 -10.92
CA GLY A 394 -2.33 -3.42 -11.09
C GLY A 394 -2.09 -4.70 -11.88
N LEU A 395 -3.17 -5.25 -12.44
CA LEU A 395 -3.14 -6.44 -13.28
C LEU A 395 -3.63 -6.15 -14.69
N VAL A 396 -2.97 -6.76 -15.67
CA VAL A 396 -3.35 -6.70 -17.08
C VAL A 396 -3.62 -8.11 -17.60
N ALA A 397 -4.64 -8.27 -18.42
CA ALA A 397 -4.95 -9.54 -19.05
C ALA A 397 -3.86 -9.88 -20.07
N ARG A 398 -3.31 -11.09 -19.99
CA ARG A 398 -2.25 -11.53 -20.90
C ARG A 398 -2.66 -11.52 -22.36
N GLU A 399 -3.95 -11.63 -22.66
CA GLU A 399 -4.45 -11.56 -24.04
C GLU A 399 -4.39 -10.15 -24.63
N GLU A 400 -4.56 -9.10 -23.82
CA GLU A 400 -4.41 -7.71 -24.23
C GLU A 400 -2.95 -7.38 -24.56
N VAL A 401 -2.03 -8.04 -23.86
CA VAL A 401 -0.59 -7.94 -24.06
C VAL A 401 -0.01 -9.19 -24.72
N ARG A 402 -0.76 -9.89 -25.58
CA ARG A 402 -0.25 -10.93 -26.48
C ARG A 402 -0.17 -10.38 -27.91
N LEU A 403 0.95 -10.67 -28.59
CA LEU A 403 1.09 -10.49 -30.03
C LEU A 403 0.80 -11.81 -30.74
#